data_AF-A0A7C7H3B0-F1
#
_entry.id   AF-A0A7C7H3B0-F1
#
_cell.length_a   1.000
_cell.length_b   1.000
_cell.length_c   1.000
_cell.angle_alpha   90.00
_cell.angle_beta   90.00
_cell.angle_gamma   90.00
#
_symmetry.space_group_name_H-M   'P 1'
#
loop_
_entity.id
_entity.type
_entity.pdbx_description
1 polymer ?
#
loop_
_entity_poly.entity_id
_entity_poly.type
_entity_poly.pdbx_seq_one_letter_code
_entity_poly.pdbx_strand_id
1 'polypeptide(L)' 'MVKQIMSEAPSSIIPCPECKVKNRVKQFHSDKIPLCAKCGAKLVTEEENETQVWFGKSLKDISSIPDPECLGEP' A
#
# COMPACT_ATOMS: atom_id res chain seq x y z
N MET A 1 20.95 -22.63 3.36
CA MET A 1 19.98 -21.91 4.22
C MET A 1 19.54 -20.66 3.47
N VAL A 2 18.42 -20.73 2.76
CA VAL A 2 17.84 -19.57 2.07
C VAL A 2 17.31 -18.61 3.11
N LYS A 3 17.88 -17.40 3.18
CA LYS A 3 17.41 -16.31 4.05
C LYS A 3 15.96 -16.03 3.69
N GLN A 4 15.08 -16.24 4.67
CA GLN A 4 13.67 -15.93 4.58
C GLN A 4 13.54 -14.42 4.41
N ILE A 5 13.34 -13.95 3.16
CA ILE A 5 13.03 -12.55 2.89
C ILE A 5 11.63 -12.34 3.47
N MET A 6 11.55 -11.71 4.64
CA MET A 6 10.27 -11.24 5.18
C MET A 6 9.68 -10.27 4.16
N SER A 7 8.68 -10.73 3.41
CA SER A 7 7.89 -9.89 2.51
C SER A 7 7.02 -8.99 3.39
N GLU A 8 7.58 -7.87 3.85
CA GLU A 8 6.76 -6.82 4.43
C GLU A 8 5.83 -6.31 3.32
N ALA A 9 4.57 -6.72 3.39
CA ALA A 9 3.55 -6.18 2.50
C ALA A 9 3.55 -4.65 2.66
N PRO A 10 3.57 -3.89 1.56
CA PRO A 10 3.63 -2.43 1.63
C PRO A 10 2.43 -1.93 2.41
N SER A 11 2.70 -1.24 3.52
CA SER A 11 1.67 -0.63 4.35
C SER A 11 1.62 0.87 4.11
N SER A 12 0.43 1.42 3.91
CA SER A 12 0.23 2.86 3.73
C SER A 12 -0.03 3.53 5.08
N ILE A 13 0.57 4.70 5.31
CA ILE A 13 0.28 5.54 6.48
C ILE A 13 -0.65 6.67 6.03
N ILE A 14 -1.91 6.64 6.49
CA ILE A 14 -2.93 7.62 6.13
C ILE A 14 -3.30 8.45 7.37
N PRO A 15 -3.15 9.79 7.33
CA PRO A 15 -3.65 10.65 8.39
C PRO A 15 -5.19 10.71 8.35
N CYS A 16 -5.84 10.57 9.50
CA CYS A 16 -7.29 10.70 9.59
C CYS A 16 -7.74 12.13 9.22
N PRO A 17 -8.73 12.32 8.34
CA PRO A 17 -9.21 13.64 7.96
C PRO A 17 -9.80 14.42 9.16
N GLU A 18 -10.45 13.71 10.08
CA GLU A 18 -11.10 14.27 11.27
C GLU A 18 -10.11 14.52 12.41
N CYS A 19 -9.53 13.46 12.97
CA CYS A 19 -8.73 13.55 14.21
C CYS A 19 -7.22 13.65 14.01
N LYS A 20 -6.74 13.67 12.75
CA LYS A 20 -5.32 13.79 12.33
C LYS A 20 -4.36 12.69 12.81
N VAL A 21 -4.85 11.67 13.52
CA VAL A 21 -4.03 10.51 13.89
C VAL A 21 -3.58 9.75 12.65
N LYS A 22 -2.31 9.33 12.65
CA LYS A 22 -1.73 8.49 11.59
C LYS A 22 -2.21 7.04 11.76
N ASN A 23 -2.88 6.49 10.75
CA ASN A 23 -3.36 5.12 10.73
C ASN A 23 -2.52 4.31 9.74
N ARG A 24 -2.08 3.12 10.14
CA ARG A 24 -1.34 2.20 9.27
C ARG A 24 -2.31 1.20 8.63
N VAL A 25 -2.50 1.30 7.33
CA VAL A 25 -3.35 0.40 6.54
C VAL A 25 -2.45 -0.63 5.85
N LYS A 26 -2.62 -1.90 6.19
CA LYS A 26 -1.77 -2.99 5.65
C LYS A 26 -2.16 -3.39 4.23
N GLN A 27 -3.46 -3.43 3.94
CA GLN A 27 -4.01 -3.83 2.65
C GLN A 27 -5.33 -3.09 2.43
N PHE A 28 -5.59 -2.73 1.18
CA PHE A 28 -6.88 -2.20 0.74
C PHE A 28 -7.70 -3.35 0.15
N HIS A 29 -9.00 -3.34 0.38
CA HIS A 29 -9.93 -4.35 -0.13
C HIS A 29 -11.12 -3.64 -0.79
N SER A 30 -11.59 -4.15 -1.93
CA SER A 30 -12.74 -3.54 -2.63
C SER A 30 -13.99 -3.49 -1.75
N ASP A 31 -14.19 -4.48 -0.89
CA ASP A 31 -15.41 -4.60 -0.08
C ASP A 31 -15.35 -3.84 1.25
N LYS A 32 -14.20 -3.22 1.60
CA LYS A 32 -13.99 -2.62 2.93
C LYS A 32 -13.23 -1.31 2.84
N ILE A 33 -13.83 -0.24 3.37
CA ILE A 33 -13.18 1.06 3.54
C ILE A 33 -12.44 1.07 4.89
N PRO A 34 -11.16 1.45 4.92
CA PRO A 34 -10.41 1.55 6.17
C PRO A 34 -10.95 2.69 7.05
N LEU A 35 -11.17 2.38 8.33
CA LEU A 35 -11.65 3.32 9.33
C LEU A 35 -10.53 3.74 10.28
N CYS A 36 -10.64 4.95 10.82
CA CYS A 36 -9.72 5.43 11.83
C CYS A 36 -9.86 4.64 13.14
N ALA A 37 -8.76 4.13 13.67
CA ALA A 37 -8.76 3.38 14.93
C ALA A 37 -9.12 4.22 16.16
N LYS A 38 -9.00 5.56 16.08
CA LYS A 38 -9.31 6.47 17.19
C LYS A 38 -10.74 6.98 17.18
N CYS A 39 -11.28 7.36 16.02
CA CYS A 39 -12.57 8.04 15.91
C CYS A 39 -13.59 7.35 15.01
N GLY A 40 -13.21 6.27 14.31
CA GLY A 40 -14.10 5.53 13.42
C GLY A 40 -14.41 6.21 12.07
N ALA A 41 -13.92 7.43 11.82
CA ALA A 41 -14.11 8.09 10.53
C ALA A 41 -13.46 7.30 9.38
N LYS A 42 -14.08 7.32 8.20
CA LYS A 42 -13.50 6.77 6.96
C LYS A 42 -12.19 7.49 6.66
N LEU A 43 -11.13 6.73 6.36
CA LEU A 43 -9.81 7.29 6.07
C LEU A 43 -9.65 7.73 4.61
N VAL A 44 -10.43 7.14 3.71
CA VAL A 44 -10.45 7.40 2.27
C VAL A 44 -11.87 7.27 1.75
N THR A 45 -12.13 7.83 0.57
CA THR A 45 -13.36 7.63 -0.20
C THR A 45 -13.39 6.24 -0.87
N GLU A 46 -14.55 5.86 -1.43
CA GLU A 46 -14.71 4.61 -2.17
C GLU A 46 -13.83 4.57 -3.44
N GLU A 47 -13.82 5.66 -4.21
CA GLU A 47 -12.99 5.82 -5.41
C GLU A 47 -11.49 5.68 -5.11
N GLU A 48 -11.01 6.34 -4.04
CA GLU A 48 -9.62 6.21 -3.61
C GLU A 48 -9.28 4.78 -3.17
N ASN A 49 -10.21 4.11 -2.48
CA ASN A 49 -10.01 2.72 -2.05
C ASN A 49 -9.90 1.76 -3.24
N GLU A 50 -10.78 1.88 -4.25
CA GLU A 50 -10.73 1.08 -5.46
C GLU A 50 -9.43 1.29 -6.24
N THR A 51 -9.02 2.55 -6.36
CA THR A 51 -7.76 2.94 -6.99
C THR A 51 -6.57 2.28 -6.31
N GLN A 52 -6.50 2.30 -4.98
CA GLN A 52 -5.43 1.64 -4.21
C GLN A 52 -5.45 0.11 -4.38
N VAL A 53 -6.63 -0.52 -4.44
CA VAL A 53 -6.76 -1.95 -4.72
C VAL A 53 -6.22 -2.30 -6.10
N TRP A 54 -6.51 -1.47 -7.12
CA TRP A 54 -6.01 -1.66 -8.47
C TRP A 54 -4.48 -1.52 -8.53
N PHE A 55 -3.92 -0.46 -7.96
CA PHE A 55 -2.47 -0.26 -7.90
C PHE A 55 -1.75 -1.42 -7.21
N GLY A 56 -2.30 -1.92 -6.10
CA GLY A 56 -1.73 -3.06 -5.38
C GLY A 56 -1.72 -4.37 -6.19
N LYS A 57 -2.59 -4.50 -7.21
CA LYS A 57 -2.57 -5.62 -8.16
C LYS A 57 -1.55 -5.36 -9.27
N SER A 58 -1.64 -4.20 -9.94
CA SER A 58 -0.78 -3.85 -11.07
C SER A 58 0.71 -3.81 -10.73
N LEU A 59 1.08 -3.37 -9.51
CA LEU A 59 2.49 -3.36 -9.09
C LEU A 59 3.09 -4.77 -8.94
N LYS A 60 2.26 -5.79 -8.69
CA LYS A 60 2.74 -7.18 -8.65
C LYS A 60 3.13 -7.65 -10.05
N ASP A 61 2.42 -7.21 -11.07
CA ASP A 61 2.67 -7.62 -12.46
C ASP A 61 3.99 -7.07 -13.00
N ILE A 62 4.41 -5.89 -12.53
CA ILE A 62 5.70 -5.29 -12.95
C ILE A 62 6.90 -5.78 -12.13
N SER A 63 6.68 -6.49 -11.02
CA SER A 63 7.78 -6.96 -10.15
C SER A 63 8.75 -7.94 -10.84
N SER A 64 8.34 -8.50 -11.99
CA SER A 64 9.17 -9.39 -12.81
C SER A 64 9.99 -8.66 -13.86
N ILE A 65 9.83 -7.34 -14.01
CA ILE A 65 10.64 -6.54 -14.93
C ILE A 65 12.03 -6.40 -14.28
N PRO A 66 13.10 -6.90 -14.92
CA PRO A 66 14.44 -6.73 -14.37
C PRO A 66 14.79 -5.25 -14.32
N ASP A 67 15.44 -4.82 -13.23
CA ASP A 67 16.01 -3.48 -13.16
C ASP A 67 16.94 -3.30 -14.37
N PRO A 68 16.82 -2.18 -15.12
CA PRO A 68 17.77 -1.90 -16.19
C PRO A 68 19.17 -1.86 -15.57
N GLU A 69 20.07 -2.71 -16.05
CA GLU A 69 21.46 -2.68 -15.64
C GLU A 69 21.95 -1.25 -15.85
N CYS A 70 22.20 -0.50 -14.77
CA CYS A 70 22.92 0.75 -14.82
C CYS A 70 24.34 0.39 -15.29
N LEU A 71 24.55 0.34 -16.59
CA LEU A 71 25.85 0.25 -17.23
C LEU A 71 26.57 1.57 -16.94
N GLY A 72 27.09 1.70 -15.72
CA GLY A 72 28.18 2.61 -15.44
C GLY A 72 29.38 2.10 -16.23
N GLU A 73 29.65 2.76 -17.36
CA GLU A 73 30.94 2.59 -18.01
C GLU A 73 32.06 3.09 -17.06
N PRO A 74 33.24 2.42 -17.06
CA PRO A 74 34.31 2.63 -16.09
C PRO A 74 35.00 4.00 -16.18
#